data_AF-A0A9W7B7G4-F1
#
_entry.id   AF-A0A9W7B7G4-F1
#
_cell.length_a   1.000
_cell.length_b   1.000
_cell.length_c   1.000
_cell.angle_alpha   90.00
_cell.angle_beta   90.00
_cell.angle_gamma   90.00
#
_symmetry.space_group_name_H-M   'P 1'
#
loop_
_entity.id
_entity.type
_entity.pdbx_description
1 polymer ?
#
loop_
_entity_poly.entity_id
_entity_poly.type
_entity_poly.pdbx_seq_one_letter_code
_entity_poly.pdbx_strand_id
1 'polypeptide(L)'
;MGCLITSSPSPPECTRESYFDNVRVCGVNTGFFNRFQSEVHAEMNCVCAAVEGGVSLKGCTTYISMPPCKNCFMHLKLSGVRRIVSRNRLCATISSYLATTDSITYEDIPDTDESKERRLKVVKESGREGDVEEMRRKRKRRKEIERERKERGKKERGVK
;
A
#
# COMPACT_ATOMS: atom_id res chain seq x y z
N MET A 1 4.96 -4.40 0.48
CA MET A 1 4.21 -3.20 0.05
C MET A 1 4.58 -2.11 1.03
N GLY A 2 4.76 -0.89 0.54
CA GLY A 2 5.06 0.29 1.35
C GLY A 2 3.97 1.35 1.20
N CYS A 3 3.83 2.13 2.26
CA CYS A 3 3.00 3.32 2.38
C CYS A 3 3.88 4.44 2.95
N LEU A 4 3.68 5.66 2.44
CA LEU A 4 4.40 6.86 2.84
C LEU A 4 3.38 7.99 2.97
N ILE A 5 3.35 8.67 4.12
CA ILE A 5 2.47 9.82 4.34
C ILE A 5 3.33 11.08 4.45
N THR A 6 2.97 12.08 3.66
CA THR A 6 3.63 13.39 3.65
C THR A 6 2.65 14.49 4.05
N SER A 7 3.21 15.59 4.51
CA SER A 7 2.51 16.86 4.67
C SER A 7 1.87 17.31 3.34
N SER A 8 0.78 18.06 3.43
CA SER A 8 0.19 18.77 2.29
C SER A 8 -0.02 20.24 2.67
N PRO A 9 0.22 21.20 1.75
CA PRO A 9 0.74 21.01 0.40
C PRO A 9 2.23 20.66 0.39
N SER A 10 2.68 19.97 -0.68
CA SER A 10 4.12 19.84 -0.94
C SER A 10 4.73 21.24 -1.13
N PRO A 11 5.94 21.50 -0.62
CA PRO A 11 6.58 22.80 -0.78
C PRO A 11 6.77 23.13 -2.27
N PRO A 12 6.71 24.43 -2.63
CA PRO A 12 6.81 24.89 -4.02
C PRO A 12 8.15 24.52 -4.67
N GLU A 13 9.23 24.44 -3.88
CA GLU A 13 10.53 23.90 -4.29
C GLU A 13 10.84 22.63 -3.48
N CYS A 14 10.65 21.48 -4.12
CA CYS A 14 10.95 20.18 -3.53
C CYS A 14 12.43 19.84 -3.77
N THR A 15 13.32 20.34 -2.90
CA THR A 15 14.71 19.85 -2.82
C THR A 15 14.74 18.46 -2.20
N ARG A 16 15.89 17.78 -2.30
CA ARG A 16 16.04 16.44 -1.70
C ARG A 16 15.87 16.50 -0.17
N GLU A 17 16.45 17.50 0.49
CA GLU A 17 16.31 17.66 1.94
C GLU A 17 14.86 18.00 2.31
N SER A 18 14.26 18.99 1.63
CA SER A 18 12.88 19.39 1.94
C SER A 18 11.88 18.26 1.69
N TYR A 19 12.15 17.38 0.72
CA TYR A 19 11.35 16.16 0.53
C TYR A 19 11.32 15.26 1.77
N PHE A 20 12.49 14.98 2.38
CA PHE A 20 12.56 14.11 3.55
C PHE A 20 11.95 14.74 4.79
N ASP A 21 12.11 16.06 4.98
CA ASP A 21 11.47 16.79 6.08
C ASP A 21 9.93 16.78 5.97
N ASN A 22 9.40 16.63 4.76
CA ASN A 22 7.97 16.51 4.53
C ASN A 22 7.40 15.11 4.79
N VAL A 23 8.26 14.10 4.91
CA VAL A 23 7.83 12.75 5.25
C VAL A 23 7.44 12.72 6.71
N ARG A 24 6.16 12.46 6.97
CA ARG A 24 5.62 12.38 8.32
C ARG A 24 5.76 10.98 8.89
N VAL A 25 5.33 9.99 8.11
CA VAL A 25 5.32 8.59 8.55
C VAL A 25 5.53 7.67 7.34
N CYS A 26 6.28 6.60 7.52
CA CYS A 26 6.40 5.52 6.55
C CYS A 26 6.08 4.18 7.20
N GLY A 27 5.63 3.22 6.39
CA GLY A 27 5.18 1.93 6.87
C GLY A 27 5.27 0.88 5.78
N VAL A 28 5.58 -0.34 6.18
CA VAL A 28 5.56 -1.53 5.31
C VAL A 28 4.60 -2.55 5.89
N ASN A 29 4.16 -3.51 5.09
CA ASN A 29 3.34 -4.60 5.60
C ASN A 29 4.08 -5.37 6.69
N THR A 30 3.37 -5.71 7.76
CA THR A 30 3.89 -6.52 8.87
C THR A 30 3.16 -7.84 8.92
N GLY A 31 3.93 -8.92 9.07
CA GLY A 31 3.41 -10.25 9.34
C GLY A 31 3.63 -10.60 10.80
N PHE A 32 2.55 -10.82 11.56
CA PHE A 32 2.63 -11.04 13.01
C PHE A 32 2.80 -12.52 13.35
N PHE A 33 1.97 -13.37 12.76
CA PHE A 33 2.02 -14.82 12.99
C PHE A 33 2.90 -15.53 11.96
N ASN A 34 3.09 -14.90 10.79
CA ASN A 34 3.92 -15.45 9.73
C ASN A 34 4.61 -14.33 8.96
N ARG A 35 5.95 -14.34 8.91
CA ARG A 35 6.78 -13.33 8.24
C ARG A 35 6.49 -13.17 6.74
N PHE A 36 5.87 -14.17 6.10
CA PHE A 36 5.48 -14.13 4.69
C PHE A 36 4.06 -13.60 4.45
N GLN A 37 3.30 -13.40 5.53
CA GLN A 37 1.98 -12.80 5.49
C GLN A 37 2.03 -11.29 5.66
N SER A 38 0.88 -10.67 5.44
CA SER A 38 0.68 -9.22 5.53
C SER A 38 -0.66 -9.02 6.21
N GLU A 39 -0.76 -9.52 7.43
CA GLU A 39 -1.94 -9.40 8.29
C GLU A 39 -2.22 -7.92 8.55
N VAL A 40 -1.18 -7.13 8.81
CA VAL A 40 -1.30 -5.68 8.89
C VAL A 40 -0.72 -5.07 7.62
N HIS A 41 -1.58 -4.32 6.94
CA HIS A 41 -1.23 -3.59 5.73
C HIS A 41 -0.38 -2.36 6.04
N ALA A 42 0.46 -1.96 5.09
CA ALA A 42 1.34 -0.81 5.22
C ALA A 42 0.59 0.49 5.58
N GLU A 43 -0.60 0.68 5.03
CA GLU A 43 -1.48 1.83 5.29
C GLU A 43 -1.89 1.90 6.77
N MET A 44 -2.25 0.76 7.36
CA MET A 44 -2.63 0.71 8.77
C MET A 44 -1.42 0.91 9.67
N ASN A 45 -0.27 0.35 9.31
CA ASN A 45 0.96 0.60 10.05
C ASN A 45 1.33 2.08 10.03
N CYS A 46 1.16 2.79 8.91
CA CYS A 46 1.34 4.24 8.85
C CYS A 46 0.37 4.99 9.78
N VAL A 47 -0.92 4.62 9.79
CA VAL A 47 -1.89 5.25 10.70
C VAL A 47 -1.52 5.01 12.16
N CYS A 48 -1.16 3.78 12.53
CA CYS A 48 -0.75 3.44 13.89
C CYS A 48 0.53 4.20 14.30
N ALA A 49 1.55 4.23 13.44
CA ALA A 49 2.79 4.95 13.72
C ALA A 49 2.57 6.48 13.82
N ALA A 50 1.60 7.03 13.08
CA ALA A 50 1.21 8.43 13.23
C ALA A 50 0.59 8.70 14.61
N VAL A 51 -0.30 7.81 15.07
CA VAL A 51 -0.92 7.93 16.40
C VAL A 51 0.13 7.79 17.51
N GLU A 52 1.00 6.79 17.41
CA GLU A 52 2.08 6.56 18.38
C GLU A 52 3.04 7.74 18.45
N GLY A 53 3.39 8.33 17.30
CA GLY A 53 4.24 9.52 17.21
C GLY A 53 3.54 10.85 17.48
N GLY A 54 2.22 10.85 17.76
CA GLY A 54 1.46 12.09 17.96
C GLY A 54 1.34 12.97 16.71
N VAL A 55 1.45 12.39 15.52
CA VAL A 55 1.43 13.11 14.23
C VAL A 55 0.01 13.15 13.66
N SER A 56 -0.51 14.36 13.46
CA SER A 56 -1.81 14.55 12.78
C SER A 56 -1.71 14.21 11.29
N LEU A 57 -2.63 13.37 10.82
CA LEU A 57 -2.77 13.01 9.40
C LEU A 57 -3.79 13.88 8.65
N LYS A 58 -4.36 14.89 9.31
CA LYS A 58 -5.36 15.77 8.72
C LYS A 58 -4.75 16.57 7.56
N GLY A 59 -5.37 16.48 6.39
CA GLY A 59 -4.93 17.16 5.17
C GLY A 59 -3.76 16.48 4.46
N CYS A 60 -3.17 15.43 5.02
CA CYS A 60 -1.97 14.81 4.47
C CYS A 60 -2.22 14.08 3.13
N THR A 61 -1.11 13.84 2.43
CA THR A 61 -1.07 13.05 1.19
C THR A 61 -0.42 11.70 1.47
N THR A 62 -1.02 10.63 0.97
CA THR A 62 -0.52 9.26 1.14
C THR A 62 -0.10 8.67 -0.20
N TYR A 63 1.13 8.17 -0.27
CA TYR A 63 1.70 7.46 -1.41
C TYR A 63 1.77 5.97 -1.10
N ILE A 64 1.11 5.14 -1.91
CA ILE A 64 1.01 3.70 -1.67
C ILE A 64 1.49 2.94 -2.89
N SER A 65 2.31 1.92 -2.65
CA SER A 65 2.82 1.05 -3.71
C SER A 65 1.74 0.20 -4.39
N MET A 66 0.62 -0.06 -3.73
CA MET A 66 -0.54 -0.80 -4.20
C MET A 66 -1.82 -0.09 -3.73
N PRO A 67 -2.91 -0.11 -4.50
CA PRO A 67 -4.16 0.53 -4.12
C PRO A 67 -4.70 -0.05 -2.82
N PRO A 68 -5.24 0.79 -1.91
CA PRO A 68 -5.69 0.34 -0.61
C PRO A 68 -6.90 -0.58 -0.73
N CYS A 69 -7.00 -1.53 0.20
CA CYS A 69 -8.22 -2.30 0.35
C CYS A 69 -9.35 -1.42 0.94
N LYS A 70 -10.59 -1.91 0.94
CA LYS A 70 -11.75 -1.17 1.47
C LYS A 70 -11.52 -0.67 2.90
N ASN A 71 -10.98 -1.52 3.77
CA ASN A 71 -10.73 -1.17 5.17
C ASN A 71 -9.65 -0.10 5.30
N CYS A 72 -8.49 -0.28 4.64
CA CYS A 72 -7.41 0.70 4.68
C CYS A 72 -7.87 2.06 4.11
N PHE A 73 -8.66 2.06 3.04
CA PHE A 73 -9.22 3.28 2.48
C PHE A 73 -10.11 4.02 3.49
N MET A 74 -11.01 3.31 4.18
CA MET A 74 -11.86 3.91 5.22
C MET A 74 -11.02 4.51 6.35
N HIS A 75 -9.99 3.80 6.82
CA HIS A 75 -9.12 4.30 7.88
C HIS A 75 -8.32 5.54 7.45
N LEU A 76 -7.77 5.56 6.23
CA LEU A 76 -7.07 6.74 5.70
C LEU A 76 -8.02 7.95 5.61
N LYS A 77 -9.24 7.75 5.12
CA LYS A 77 -10.24 8.83 5.06
C LYS A 77 -10.57 9.37 6.45
N LEU A 78 -10.84 8.49 7.41
CA LEU A 78 -11.20 8.85 8.78
C LEU A 78 -10.04 9.48 9.55
N SER A 79 -8.80 9.08 9.26
CA SER A 79 -7.61 9.73 9.85
C SER A 79 -7.35 11.13 9.29
N GLY A 80 -8.12 11.56 8.27
CA GLY A 80 -8.08 12.91 7.74
C GLY A 80 -7.20 13.08 6.49
N VAL A 81 -6.73 11.99 5.88
CA VAL A 81 -6.00 12.04 4.60
C VAL A 81 -6.92 12.62 3.52
N ARG A 82 -6.36 13.45 2.65
CA ARG A 82 -7.12 14.14 1.58
C ARG A 82 -6.70 13.75 0.18
N ARG A 83 -5.52 13.15 0.00
CA ARG A 83 -5.01 12.71 -1.29
C ARG A 83 -4.33 11.36 -1.17
N ILE A 84 -4.69 10.43 -2.05
CA ILE A 84 -4.06 9.11 -2.15
C ILE A 84 -3.46 8.98 -3.56
N VAL A 85 -2.18 8.64 -3.62
CA VAL A 85 -1.44 8.47 -4.87
C VAL A 85 -0.94 7.03 -4.93
N SER A 86 -1.19 6.33 -6.04
CA SER A 86 -0.74 4.96 -6.23
C SER A 86 -0.49 4.66 -7.70
N ARG A 87 0.32 3.63 -7.96
CA ARG A 87 0.73 3.27 -9.32
C ARG A 87 -0.31 2.48 -10.11
N ASN A 88 -1.24 1.85 -9.39
CA ASN A 88 -2.27 1.03 -10.04
C ASN A 88 -3.64 1.66 -9.88
N ARG A 89 -4.56 1.22 -10.74
CA ARG A 89 -5.96 1.61 -10.67
C ARG A 89 -6.62 1.12 -9.39
N LEU A 90 -7.49 1.95 -8.86
CA LEU A 90 -8.30 1.63 -7.71
C LEU A 90 -9.40 0.62 -8.06
N CYS A 91 -9.93 -0.09 -7.07
CA CYS A 91 -11.05 -1.00 -7.30
C CYS A 91 -12.34 -0.24 -7.60
N ALA A 92 -13.24 -0.86 -8.38
CA ALA A 92 -14.48 -0.25 -8.83
C ALA A 92 -15.34 0.31 -7.68
N THR A 93 -15.42 -0.41 -6.56
CA THR A 93 -16.23 0.01 -5.40
C THR A 93 -15.75 1.32 -4.77
N ILE A 94 -14.42 1.50 -4.63
CA ILE A 94 -13.90 2.73 -4.04
C ILE A 94 -13.94 3.84 -5.10
N SER A 95 -13.67 3.52 -6.36
CA SER A 95 -13.80 4.48 -7.46
C SER A 95 -15.21 5.08 -7.55
N SER A 96 -16.26 4.25 -7.45
CA SER A 96 -17.64 4.73 -7.43
C SER A 96 -17.95 5.59 -6.20
N TYR A 97 -17.32 5.32 -5.06
CA TYR A 97 -17.47 6.14 -3.85
C TYR A 97 -16.78 7.50 -3.99
N LEU A 98 -15.61 7.55 -4.63
CA LEU A 98 -14.91 8.81 -4.89
C LEU A 98 -15.71 9.69 -5.85
N ALA A 99 -16.38 9.11 -6.83
CA ALA A 99 -17.25 9.85 -7.74
C ALA A 99 -18.46 10.52 -7.05
N THR A 100 -18.83 10.10 -5.84
CA THR A 100 -19.93 10.70 -5.08
C THR A 100 -19.48 11.67 -4.00
N THR A 101 -18.17 11.73 -3.67
CA THR A 101 -17.68 12.58 -2.59
C THR A 101 -16.37 13.29 -2.96
N ASP A 102 -16.34 14.62 -2.83
CA ASP A 102 -15.13 15.42 -3.10
C ASP A 102 -14.15 15.49 -1.91
N SER A 103 -14.43 14.73 -0.84
CA SER A 103 -13.68 14.81 0.42
C SER A 103 -12.27 14.22 0.37
N ILE A 104 -11.96 13.40 -0.63
CA ILE A 104 -10.66 12.74 -0.78
C ILE A 104 -10.40 12.47 -2.26
N THR A 105 -9.19 12.75 -2.74
CA THR A 105 -8.78 12.50 -4.13
C THR A 105 -7.93 11.25 -4.24
N TYR A 106 -8.08 10.54 -5.37
CA TYR A 106 -7.22 9.42 -5.73
C TYR A 106 -6.59 9.67 -7.08
N GLU A 107 -5.28 9.51 -7.17
CA GLU A 107 -4.50 9.70 -8.39
C GLU A 107 -3.76 8.41 -8.75
N ASP A 108 -3.95 7.97 -10.00
CA ASP A 108 -3.14 6.91 -10.57
C ASP A 108 -1.93 7.50 -11.31
N ILE A 109 -0.72 7.11 -10.88
CA ILE A 109 0.52 7.50 -11.53
C ILE A 109 1.21 6.21 -11.99
N PRO A 110 0.87 5.71 -13.20
CA PRO A 110 1.41 4.45 -13.68
C PRO A 110 2.93 4.51 -13.82
N ASP A 111 3.58 3.37 -13.61
CA ASP A 111 5.02 3.27 -13.77
C ASP A 111 5.43 3.39 -15.24
N THR A 112 6.24 4.40 -15.55
CA THR A 112 7.03 4.45 -16.79
C THR A 112 8.13 3.38 -16.76
N ASP A 113 8.62 2.97 -17.93
CA ASP A 113 9.67 1.95 -18.00
C ASP A 113 10.98 2.41 -17.32
N GLU A 114 11.35 3.68 -17.47
CA GLU A 114 12.46 4.30 -16.72
C GLU A 114 12.28 4.21 -15.20
N SER A 115 11.04 4.39 -14.71
CA SER A 115 10.74 4.29 -13.28
C SER A 115 10.84 2.86 -12.76
N LYS A 116 10.50 1.87 -13.59
CA LYS A 116 10.71 0.44 -13.27
C LYS A 116 12.18 0.11 -13.19
N GLU A 117 12.98 0.58 -14.14
CA GLU A 117 14.43 0.37 -14.16
C GLU A 117 15.12 1.00 -12.96
N ARG A 118 14.80 2.26 -12.63
CA ARG A 118 15.33 2.92 -11.42
C ARG A 118 15.05 2.12 -10.16
N ARG A 119 13.82 1.61 -10.01
CA ARG A 119 13.46 0.77 -8.85
C ARG A 119 14.24 -0.55 -8.84
N LEU A 120 14.40 -1.20 -9.99
CA LEU A 120 15.17 -2.44 -10.10
C LEU A 120 16.62 -2.21 -9.67
N LYS A 121 17.26 -1.12 -10.12
CA LYS A 121 18.62 -0.73 -9.70
C LYS A 121 18.74 -0.62 -8.18
N VAL A 122 17.82 0.10 -7.54
CA VAL A 122 17.80 0.24 -6.06
C VAL A 122 17.66 -1.11 -5.35
N VAL A 123 16.85 -2.03 -5.89
CA VAL A 123 16.73 -3.38 -5.31
C VAL A 123 18.04 -4.15 -5.46
N LYS A 124 18.72 -4.07 -6.61
CA LYS A 124 20.02 -4.72 -6.83
C LYS A 124 21.06 -4.21 -5.83
N GLU A 125 21.15 -2.89 -5.69
CA GLU A 125 22.07 -2.21 -4.78
C GLU A 125 21.83 -2.58 -3.31
N SER A 126 20.58 -2.90 -2.94
CA SER A 126 20.24 -3.30 -1.57
C SER A 126 20.66 -4.74 -1.20
N GLY A 127 21.12 -5.55 -2.15
CA GLY A 127 21.53 -6.94 -1.93
C GLY A 127 20.40 -7.91 -1.54
N ARG A 128 19.13 -7.46 -1.60
CA ARG A 128 17.94 -8.20 -1.16
C ARG A 128 17.26 -9.01 -2.27
N GLU A 129 17.94 -9.26 -3.38
CA GLU A 129 17.33 -9.93 -4.55
C GLU A 129 16.83 -11.34 -4.22
N GLY A 130 17.61 -12.13 -3.48
CA GLY A 130 17.26 -13.50 -3.10
C GLY A 130 16.01 -13.58 -2.21
N ASP A 131 15.89 -12.68 -1.23
CA ASP A 131 14.74 -12.62 -0.31
C ASP A 131 13.42 -12.36 -1.06
N VAL A 132 13.47 -11.49 -2.07
CA VAL A 132 12.29 -11.11 -2.86
C VAL A 132 11.81 -12.28 -3.71
N GLU A 133 12.73 -13.02 -4.34
CA GLU A 133 12.40 -14.16 -5.17
C GLU A 133 11.83 -15.33 -4.34
N GLU A 134 12.46 -15.64 -3.21
CA GLU A 134 11.96 -16.67 -2.30
C GLU A 134 10.55 -16.33 -1.78
N MET A 135 10.34 -15.07 -1.39
CA MET A 135 9.03 -14.57 -0.96
C MET A 135 7.98 -14.72 -2.07
N ARG A 136 8.31 -14.40 -3.32
CA ARG A 136 7.41 -14.57 -4.48
C ARG A 136 7.04 -16.04 -4.68
N ARG A 137 8.00 -16.95 -4.59
CA ARG A 137 7.78 -18.41 -4.72
C ARG A 137 6.85 -18.93 -3.63
N LYS A 138 7.11 -18.60 -2.37
CA LYS A 138 6.28 -19.00 -1.22
C LYS A 138 4.85 -18.47 -1.34
N ARG A 139 4.68 -17.22 -1.79
CA ARG A 139 3.35 -16.60 -2.02
C ARG A 139 2.57 -17.30 -3.14
N LYS A 140 3.22 -17.67 -4.25
CA LYS A 140 2.58 -18.44 -5.34
C LYS A 140 2.08 -19.79 -4.82
N ARG A 141 2.96 -20.57 -4.19
CA ARG A 141 2.62 -21.89 -3.61
C ARG A 141 1.47 -21.81 -2.61
N ARG A 142 1.42 -20.76 -1.78
CA ARG A 142 0.29 -20.56 -0.86
C ARG A 142 -1.02 -20.30 -1.59
N LYS A 143 -1.04 -19.41 -2.59
CA LYS A 143 -2.26 -19.12 -3.38
C LYS A 143 -2.79 -20.38 -4.05
N GLU A 144 -1.90 -21.25 -4.50
CA GLU A 144 -2.23 -22.56 -5.06
C GLU A 144 -2.88 -23.46 -4.00
N ILE A 145 -2.26 -23.64 -2.84
CA ILE A 145 -2.85 -24.40 -1.71
C ILE A 145 -4.21 -23.83 -1.29
N GLU A 146 -4.37 -22.51 -1.25
CA GLU A 146 -5.64 -21.88 -0.89
C GLU A 146 -6.72 -22.10 -1.96
N ARG A 147 -6.34 -22.10 -3.25
CA ARG A 147 -7.23 -22.47 -4.36
C ARG A 147 -7.64 -23.93 -4.25
N GLU A 148 -6.69 -24.85 -4.05
CA GLU A 148 -6.96 -26.27 -3.85
C GLU A 148 -7.88 -26.54 -2.65
N ARG A 149 -7.67 -25.84 -1.53
CA ARG A 149 -8.56 -25.91 -0.35
C ARG A 149 -9.97 -25.42 -0.67
N LYS A 150 -10.10 -24.30 -1.40
CA LYS A 150 -11.41 -23.78 -1.83
C LYS A 150 -12.09 -24.74 -2.80
N GLU A 151 -11.34 -25.36 -3.71
CA GLU A 151 -11.87 -26.37 -4.64
C GLU A 151 -12.30 -27.64 -3.93
N ARG A 152 -11.50 -28.14 -2.97
CA ARG A 152 -11.87 -29.28 -2.13
C ARG A 152 -13.12 -28.99 -1.31
N GLY A 153 -13.18 -27.82 -0.67
CA GLY A 153 -14.36 -27.39 0.08
C GLY A 153 -15.61 -27.20 -0.80
N LYS A 154 -15.45 -26.81 -2.09
CA LYS A 154 -16.56 -26.78 -3.06
C LYS A 154 -17.03 -28.17 -3.45
N LYS A 155 -16.11 -29.13 -3.64
CA LYS A 155 -16.43 -30.54 -3.92
C LYS A 155 -17.14 -31.21 -2.75
N GLU A 156 -16.68 -30.96 -1.52
CA GLU A 156 -17.27 -31.48 -0.28
C GLU A 156 -18.64 -30.87 0.04
N ARG A 157 -18.90 -29.61 -0.36
CA ARG A 157 -20.19 -28.93 -0.17
C ARG A 157 -21.26 -29.29 -1.19
N GLY A 158 -20.98 -30.21 -2.13
CA GLY A 158 -21.99 -30.92 -2.91
C GLY A 158 -23.11 -30.04 -3.49
N VAL A 159 -22.77 -28.98 -4.22
CA VAL A 159 -23.73 -28.39 -5.16
C VAL A 159 -23.52 -29.11 -6.49
N LYS A 160 -24.32 -30.15 -6.72
CA LYS A 160 -24.64 -30.62 -8.07
C LYS A 160 -25.44 -29.55 -8.79
#